data_AF-A0A0G2ACG3-F1
#
_entry.id   AF-A0A0G2ACG3-F1
#
_cell.length_a   1.000
_cell.length_b   1.000
_cell.length_c   1.000
_cell.angle_alpha   90.00
_cell.angle_beta   90.00
_cell.angle_gamma   90.00
#
_symmetry.space_group_name_H-M   'P 1'
#
loop_
_entity.id
_entity.type
_entity.pdbx_description
1 polymer ?
#
loop_
_entity_poly.entity_id
_entity_poly.type
_entity_poly.pdbx_seq_one_letter_code
_entity_poly.pdbx_strand_id
1 'polypeptide(L)'
;MVPVEASTGPDRSLDFEAAALNIQREAAGRAATISQFQTNFHTFAQDALEGRVTVSFIPQSDEATTTVTGTEYTADVSASGMEGTKAAVTVTDLAEEQQAEFRAVLDAHEGRVITPATDAIGNLGVEEMPEGQLGEAEIGGRGRVSKGMLAGMSGSVDAKQANHAGKHEQGHMDSVHLSGNLVVDGQVEVTRTLYESYAELTGNRGVGEGVHYNRPGQPEDYAHAQKVGVILEEAVGRAVYEQTLTKDGDVGRLQAALDARGRGRTAQQVREGVGEAALTA
;
A
#
# COMPACT_ATOMS: atom_id res chain seq x y z
N MET A 1 -8.92 42.39 46.56
CA MET A 1 -8.45 41.93 45.23
C MET A 1 -7.26 41.04 45.47
N VAL A 2 -7.44 39.74 45.33
CA VAL A 2 -6.35 38.75 45.36
C VAL A 2 -5.90 38.60 43.90
N PRO A 3 -4.59 38.57 43.59
CA PRO A 3 -4.14 38.32 42.23
C PRO A 3 -4.57 36.90 41.85
N VAL A 4 -5.23 36.75 40.70
CA VAL A 4 -5.41 35.44 40.09
C VAL A 4 -4.04 35.05 39.56
N GLU A 5 -3.34 34.19 40.29
CA GLU A 5 -2.20 33.46 39.76
C GLU A 5 -2.69 32.71 38.51
N ALA A 6 -2.06 32.99 37.38
CA ALA A 6 -2.20 32.16 36.19
C ALA A 6 -1.66 30.78 36.56
N SER A 7 -2.58 29.90 36.97
CA SER A 7 -2.31 28.47 37.08
C SER A 7 -1.92 27.98 35.69
N THR A 8 -0.61 27.90 35.44
CA THR A 8 -0.06 27.07 34.38
C THR A 8 -0.55 25.66 34.65
N GLY A 9 -1.56 25.24 33.88
CA GLY A 9 -2.05 23.87 33.90
C GLY A 9 -0.90 22.88 33.65
N PRO A 10 -1.13 21.58 33.90
CA PRO A 10 -0.07 20.57 33.76
C PRO A 10 0.59 20.69 32.38
N ASP A 11 1.92 20.58 32.33
CA ASP A 11 2.71 20.42 31.10
C ASP A 11 2.11 19.28 30.28
N ARG A 12 1.16 19.61 29.41
CA ARG A 12 0.55 18.67 28.48
C ARG A 12 1.49 18.59 27.29
N SER A 13 2.43 17.65 27.35
CA SER A 13 3.24 17.27 26.19
C SER A 13 2.31 17.00 25.00
N LEU A 14 2.50 17.73 23.91
CA LEU A 14 1.77 17.51 22.66
C LEU A 14 2.28 16.21 22.02
N ASP A 15 1.37 15.37 21.53
CA ASP A 15 1.73 14.12 20.83
C ASP A 15 1.83 14.38 19.32
N PHE A 16 3.02 14.81 18.88
CA PHE A 16 3.28 15.14 17.48
C PHE A 16 3.22 13.94 16.54
N GLU A 17 3.51 12.73 17.03
CA GLU A 17 3.40 11.48 16.25
C GLU A 17 1.94 11.15 15.96
N ALA A 18 1.06 11.30 16.96
CA ALA A 18 -0.39 11.17 16.74
C ALA A 18 -0.88 12.21 15.71
N ALA A 19 -0.40 13.45 15.77
CA ALA A 19 -0.74 14.48 14.80
C ALA A 19 -0.31 14.11 13.36
N ALA A 20 0.90 13.58 13.17
CA ALA A 20 1.39 13.12 11.87
C ALA A 20 0.53 11.98 11.29
N LEU A 21 0.14 11.00 12.13
CA LEU A 21 -0.76 9.91 11.72
C LEU A 21 -2.14 10.44 11.31
N ASN A 22 -2.64 11.48 11.96
CA ASN A 22 -3.93 12.08 11.59
C ASN A 22 -3.87 12.83 10.27
N ILE A 23 -2.79 13.58 10.04
CA ILE A 23 -2.54 14.22 8.74
C ILE A 23 -2.48 13.15 7.63
N GLN A 24 -1.84 12.02 7.87
CA GLN A 24 -1.84 10.88 6.94
C GLN A 24 -3.25 10.34 6.67
N ARG A 25 -4.04 10.10 7.73
CA ARG A 25 -5.44 9.63 7.58
C ARG A 25 -6.27 10.59 6.74
N GLU A 26 -6.16 11.88 7.00
CA GLU A 26 -6.87 12.91 6.25
C GLU A 26 -6.40 12.98 4.79
N ALA A 27 -5.08 12.89 4.58
CA ALA A 27 -4.48 12.85 3.25
C ALA A 27 -5.02 11.68 2.42
N ALA A 28 -5.09 10.48 3.01
CA ALA A 28 -5.67 9.30 2.39
C ALA A 28 -7.19 9.47 2.18
N GLY A 29 -7.88 10.02 3.19
CA GLY A 29 -9.29 10.44 3.18
C GLY A 29 -9.73 11.14 1.90
N ARG A 30 -8.89 12.06 1.43
CA ARG A 30 -9.15 12.98 0.31
C ARG A 30 -8.37 12.67 -0.95
N ALA A 31 -7.60 11.59 -0.99
CA ALA A 31 -6.84 11.20 -2.16
C ALA A 31 -7.71 10.41 -3.14
N ALA A 32 -7.69 10.79 -4.43
CA ALA A 32 -8.19 9.96 -5.51
C ALA A 32 -7.07 9.10 -6.13
N THR A 33 -5.80 9.46 -5.93
CA THR A 33 -4.62 8.74 -6.42
C THR A 33 -3.48 8.75 -5.41
N ILE A 34 -2.50 7.87 -5.57
CA ILE A 34 -1.31 7.85 -4.71
C ILE A 34 -0.53 9.18 -4.78
N SER A 35 -0.37 9.76 -5.97
CA SER A 35 0.30 11.05 -6.11
C SER A 35 -0.44 12.16 -5.34
N GLN A 36 -1.78 12.12 -5.34
CA GLN A 36 -2.58 13.06 -4.58
C GLN A 36 -2.48 12.80 -3.08
N PHE A 37 -2.41 11.55 -2.62
CA PHE A 37 -2.17 11.22 -1.22
C PHE A 37 -0.88 11.87 -0.70
N GLN A 38 0.23 11.73 -1.42
CA GLN A 38 1.51 12.36 -1.04
C GLN A 38 1.40 13.89 -1.03
N THR A 39 0.79 14.48 -2.07
CA THR A 39 0.58 15.94 -2.15
C THR A 39 -0.30 16.47 -1.02
N ASN A 40 -1.37 15.76 -0.69
CA ASN A 40 -2.27 16.11 0.41
C ASN A 40 -1.53 16.05 1.75
N PHE A 41 -0.70 15.02 1.99
CA PHE A 41 0.10 14.92 3.21
C PHE A 41 1.00 16.15 3.39
N HIS A 42 1.76 16.52 2.35
CA HIS A 42 2.63 17.70 2.39
C HIS A 42 1.84 19.00 2.62
N THR A 43 0.70 19.14 1.94
CA THR A 43 -0.15 20.34 2.08
C THR A 43 -0.68 20.48 3.50
N PHE A 44 -1.22 19.40 4.07
CA PHE A 44 -1.77 19.41 5.42
C PHE A 44 -0.69 19.54 6.49
N ALA A 45 0.50 18.95 6.28
CA ALA A 45 1.65 19.15 7.15
C ALA A 45 2.09 20.63 7.18
N GLN A 46 2.17 21.28 6.01
CA GLN A 46 2.50 22.69 5.91
C GLN A 46 1.42 23.57 6.54
N ASP A 47 0.14 23.30 6.26
CA ASP A 47 -0.99 24.02 6.84
C ASP A 47 -0.96 23.96 8.37
N ALA A 48 -0.63 22.80 8.93
CA ALA A 48 -0.57 22.58 10.36
C ALA A 48 0.60 23.34 11.02
N LEU A 49 1.76 23.39 10.36
CA LEU A 49 2.92 24.17 10.84
C LEU A 49 2.70 25.68 10.76
N GLU A 50 1.92 26.15 9.78
CA GLU A 50 1.60 27.58 9.59
C GLU A 50 0.37 28.04 10.40
N GLY A 51 -0.25 27.16 11.19
CA GLY A 51 -1.46 27.48 11.95
C GLY A 51 -2.70 27.73 11.08
N ARG A 52 -2.67 27.33 9.80
CA ARG A 52 -3.80 27.47 8.86
C ARG A 52 -4.90 26.45 9.12
N VAL A 53 -4.58 25.35 9.82
CA VAL A 53 -5.53 24.33 10.25
C VAL A 53 -5.34 24.01 11.72
N THR A 54 -6.44 23.64 12.37
CA THR A 54 -6.42 23.16 13.74
C THR A 54 -5.85 21.75 13.80
N VAL A 55 -4.84 21.53 14.64
CA VAL A 55 -4.36 20.20 15.01
C VAL A 55 -4.89 19.85 16.39
N SER A 56 -5.63 18.75 16.46
CA SER A 56 -6.05 18.15 17.72
C SER A 56 -5.01 17.13 18.18
N PHE A 57 -4.57 17.24 19.42
CA PHE A 57 -3.66 16.29 20.06
C PHE A 57 -4.47 15.46 21.04
N ILE A 58 -4.66 14.17 20.76
CA ILE A 58 -5.40 13.24 21.65
C ILE A 58 -4.40 12.31 22.34
N PRO A 59 -4.43 12.14 23.67
CA PRO A 59 -3.52 11.23 24.34
C PRO A 59 -3.93 9.77 24.06
N GLN A 60 -2.98 8.94 23.63
CA GLN A 60 -3.21 7.55 23.27
C GLN A 60 -3.93 6.75 24.38
N SER A 61 -5.17 6.31 24.09
CA SER A 61 -5.73 5.01 24.48
C SER A 61 -7.06 4.82 23.74
N ASP A 62 -7.07 3.79 22.89
CA ASP A 62 -8.15 3.03 22.27
C ASP A 62 -9.40 3.81 21.81
N GLU A 63 -9.51 4.01 20.50
CA GLU A 63 -10.63 4.64 19.76
C GLU A 63 -10.72 6.18 19.77
N ALA A 64 -9.62 6.87 19.51
CA ALA A 64 -9.61 8.32 19.35
C ALA A 64 -9.58 8.75 17.87
N THR A 65 -10.73 9.09 17.29
CA THR A 65 -10.80 9.87 16.05
C THR A 65 -10.30 11.29 16.32
N THR A 66 -9.25 11.70 15.64
CA THR A 66 -8.80 13.10 15.63
C THR A 66 -9.25 13.75 14.33
N THR A 67 -9.87 14.92 14.42
CA THR A 67 -10.36 15.66 13.24
C THR A 67 -9.38 16.79 12.90
N VAL A 68 -8.89 16.81 11.65
CA VAL A 68 -8.22 17.99 11.08
C VAL A 68 -9.27 18.79 10.34
N THR A 69 -9.73 19.89 10.94
CA THR A 69 -10.81 20.72 10.37
C THR A 69 -10.26 22.00 9.76
N GLY A 70 -10.62 22.27 8.50
CA GLY A 70 -10.42 23.58 7.87
C GLY A 70 -11.58 24.53 8.22
N THR A 71 -11.22 25.73 8.67
CA THR A 71 -12.07 26.89 9.05
C THR A 71 -13.16 26.63 10.12
N GLU A 72 -12.86 27.18 11.31
CA GLU A 72 -13.70 27.41 12.51
C GLU A 72 -14.50 26.23 13.09
N TYR A 73 -14.04 25.71 14.24
CA TYR A 73 -14.93 25.12 15.25
C TYR A 73 -14.46 25.41 16.68
N THR A 74 -15.40 25.85 17.51
CA THR A 74 -15.29 26.08 18.96
C THR A 74 -15.45 24.76 19.71
N ALA A 75 -14.60 24.48 20.71
CA ALA A 75 -14.79 23.35 21.63
C ALA A 75 -15.16 23.88 23.03
N ASP A 76 -16.33 23.44 23.50
CA ASP A 76 -16.90 23.75 24.82
C ASP A 76 -16.18 22.93 25.90
N VAL A 77 -15.56 23.62 26.86
CA VAL A 77 -14.90 23.03 28.03
C VAL A 77 -15.66 23.45 29.28
N SER A 78 -16.95 23.14 29.37
CA SER A 78 -17.72 23.51 30.55
C SER A 78 -18.79 22.50 30.98
N ALA A 79 -18.53 21.19 30.89
CA ALA A 79 -19.36 20.22 31.60
C ALA A 79 -18.62 18.92 31.89
N SER A 80 -17.96 18.83 33.04
CA SER A 80 -18.03 17.69 33.99
C SER A 80 -16.75 17.62 34.83
N GLY A 81 -16.89 17.89 36.13
CA GLY A 81 -15.86 17.64 37.12
C GLY A 81 -15.65 16.14 37.34
N MET A 82 -15.00 15.48 36.38
CA MET A 82 -14.53 14.11 36.50
C MET A 82 -13.00 14.08 36.34
N GLU A 83 -12.32 13.72 37.43
CA GLU A 83 -10.93 13.27 37.38
C GLU A 83 -10.85 12.07 36.42
N GLY A 84 -10.08 12.20 35.34
CA GLY A 84 -9.80 11.12 34.40
C GLY A 84 -10.12 11.40 32.92
N THR A 85 -10.82 12.50 32.60
CA THR A 85 -11.16 12.79 31.20
C THR A 85 -9.96 13.39 30.45
N LYS A 86 -9.34 12.60 29.57
CA LYS A 86 -8.30 13.04 28.62
C LYS A 86 -8.92 14.02 27.61
N ALA A 87 -8.78 15.32 27.85
CA ALA A 87 -9.31 16.35 26.96
C ALA A 87 -8.43 16.49 25.72
N ALA A 88 -9.04 16.47 24.54
CA ALA A 88 -8.38 16.87 23.30
C ALA A 88 -7.89 18.32 23.43
N VAL A 89 -6.64 18.57 23.06
CA VAL A 89 -6.08 19.92 23.01
C VAL A 89 -6.06 20.36 21.55
N THR A 90 -6.76 21.45 21.26
CA THR A 90 -6.72 22.15 19.97
C THR A 90 -5.67 23.25 20.07
N VAL A 91 -4.69 23.22 19.17
CA VAL A 91 -3.69 24.30 19.05
C VAL A 91 -3.77 24.90 17.65
N THR A 92 -3.97 26.22 17.59
CA THR A 92 -3.98 27.00 16.35
C THR A 92 -2.61 27.62 16.06
N ASP A 93 -1.86 27.99 17.10
CA ASP A 93 -0.54 28.61 16.98
C ASP A 93 0.47 27.85 17.87
N LEU A 94 1.31 27.01 17.27
CA LEU A 94 2.41 26.36 17.96
C LEU A 94 3.52 27.40 18.23
N ALA A 95 4.12 27.37 19.42
CA ALA A 95 5.33 28.15 19.71
C ALA A 95 6.48 27.71 18.77
N GLU A 96 7.48 28.57 18.53
CA GLU A 96 8.59 28.26 17.59
C GLU A 96 9.29 26.93 17.90
N GLU A 97 9.52 26.64 19.19
CA GLU A 97 10.12 25.38 19.64
C GLU A 97 9.23 24.17 19.33
N GLN A 98 7.91 24.31 19.49
CA GLN A 98 6.92 23.27 19.17
C GLN A 98 6.76 23.07 17.66
N GLN A 99 6.85 24.13 16.86
CA GLN A 99 6.86 24.02 15.39
C GLN A 99 8.11 23.29 14.90
N ALA A 100 9.26 23.55 15.51
CA ALA A 100 10.51 22.86 15.17
C ALA A 100 10.43 21.37 15.50
N GLU A 101 9.91 21.02 16.68
CA GLU A 101 9.68 19.63 17.10
C GLU A 101 8.69 18.93 16.17
N PHE A 102 7.55 19.57 15.88
CA PHE A 102 6.55 18.98 15.00
C PHE A 102 7.07 18.78 13.58
N ARG A 103 7.83 19.74 13.04
CA ARG A 103 8.47 19.60 11.72
C ARG A 103 9.42 18.41 11.69
N ALA A 104 10.23 18.22 12.72
CA ALA A 104 11.13 17.07 12.80
C ALA A 104 10.36 15.73 12.80
N VAL A 105 9.21 15.67 13.48
CA VAL A 105 8.33 14.49 13.46
C VAL A 105 7.70 14.27 12.08
N LEU A 106 7.23 15.33 11.41
CA LEU A 106 6.67 15.24 10.07
C LEU A 106 7.70 14.76 9.04
N ASP A 107 8.92 15.30 9.08
CA ASP A 107 10.02 14.90 8.19
C ASP A 107 10.41 13.43 8.43
N ALA A 108 10.48 13.01 9.70
CA ALA A 108 10.76 11.62 10.07
C ALA A 108 9.64 10.67 9.63
N HIS A 109 8.38 11.07 9.80
CA HIS A 109 7.20 10.29 9.38
C HIS A 109 7.13 10.16 7.86
N GLU A 110 7.40 11.24 7.13
CA GLU A 110 7.50 11.21 5.67
C GLU A 110 8.54 10.17 5.20
N GLY A 111 9.77 10.30 5.68
CA GLY A 111 10.88 9.43 5.25
C GLY A 111 10.71 7.96 5.66
N ARG A 112 9.99 7.71 6.76
CA ARG A 112 9.78 6.35 7.30
C ARG A 112 8.52 5.67 6.77
N VAL A 113 7.48 6.43 6.46
CA VAL A 113 6.14 5.91 6.14
C VAL A 113 5.66 6.36 4.78
N ILE A 114 5.55 7.67 4.53
CA ILE A 114 4.90 8.19 3.33
C ILE A 114 5.72 7.87 2.07
N THR A 115 6.99 8.29 2.02
CA THR A 115 7.83 8.07 0.84
C THR A 115 8.02 6.58 0.54
N PRO A 116 8.36 5.71 1.51
CA PRO A 116 8.49 4.29 1.23
C PRO A 116 7.18 3.65 0.77
N ALA A 117 6.02 4.09 1.27
CA ALA A 117 4.72 3.55 0.84
C ALA A 117 4.35 3.94 -0.60
N THR A 118 4.73 5.13 -1.04
CA THR A 118 4.28 5.69 -2.32
C THR A 118 5.32 5.64 -3.44
N ASP A 119 6.54 5.16 -3.15
CA ASP A 119 7.64 5.18 -4.11
C ASP A 119 7.28 4.49 -5.43
N ALA A 120 7.39 5.27 -6.51
CA ALA A 120 7.13 4.86 -7.89
C ALA A 120 5.75 4.24 -8.19
N ILE A 121 4.70 4.50 -7.39
CA ILE A 121 3.32 3.99 -7.60
C ILE A 121 2.27 5.07 -7.93
N GLY A 122 2.69 6.23 -8.43
CA GLY A 122 1.89 7.47 -8.48
C GLY A 122 0.55 7.43 -9.24
N ASN A 123 0.32 6.48 -10.15
CA ASN A 123 -0.85 6.44 -11.04
C ASN A 123 -2.00 5.55 -10.56
N LEU A 124 -1.85 4.86 -9.43
CA LEU A 124 -2.92 4.04 -8.87
C LEU A 124 -4.01 4.90 -8.24
N GLY A 125 -5.26 4.48 -8.42
CA GLY A 125 -6.39 5.04 -7.69
C GLY A 125 -6.31 4.75 -6.20
N VAL A 126 -6.97 5.57 -5.38
CA VAL A 126 -7.15 5.35 -3.94
C VAL A 126 -8.65 5.26 -3.66
N GLU A 127 -9.12 4.11 -3.16
CA GLU A 127 -10.54 3.83 -2.96
C GLU A 127 -10.81 3.13 -1.62
N GLU A 128 -12.06 3.23 -1.14
CA GLU A 128 -12.51 2.38 -0.03
C GLU A 128 -12.57 0.93 -0.50
N MET A 129 -12.09 0.01 0.33
CA MET A 129 -12.06 -1.42 0.03
C MET A 129 -12.56 -2.23 1.24
N PRO A 130 -13.04 -3.47 1.03
CA PRO A 130 -13.31 -4.40 2.11
C PRO A 130 -12.14 -4.55 3.08
N GLU A 131 -12.45 -4.83 4.34
CA GLU A 131 -11.43 -5.08 5.36
C GLU A 131 -10.46 -6.19 4.94
N GLY A 132 -9.16 -5.94 5.08
CA GLY A 132 -8.11 -6.87 4.67
C GLY A 132 -7.75 -6.84 3.17
N GLN A 133 -8.53 -6.16 2.32
CA GLN A 133 -8.17 -5.97 0.92
C GLN A 133 -7.25 -4.74 0.77
N LEU A 134 -6.08 -4.95 0.15
CA LEU A 134 -5.02 -3.94 0.02
C LEU A 134 -5.05 -3.23 -1.33
N GLY A 135 -5.55 -3.90 -2.37
CA GLY A 135 -5.59 -3.40 -3.73
C GLY A 135 -6.53 -4.21 -4.62
N GLU A 136 -6.72 -3.69 -5.83
CA GLU A 136 -7.38 -4.40 -6.93
C GLU A 136 -6.97 -3.76 -8.27
N ALA A 137 -6.78 -4.59 -9.29
CA ALA A 137 -6.50 -4.12 -10.63
C ALA A 137 -7.14 -5.00 -11.71
N GLU A 138 -7.51 -4.34 -12.80
CA GLU A 138 -7.88 -4.99 -14.05
C GLU A 138 -6.61 -5.31 -14.86
N ILE A 139 -6.57 -6.48 -15.48
CA ILE A 139 -5.51 -6.87 -16.41
C ILE A 139 -5.45 -5.90 -17.58
N GLY A 140 -4.31 -5.24 -17.78
CA GLY A 140 -4.13 -4.26 -18.87
C GLY A 140 -4.90 -2.95 -18.66
N GLY A 141 -5.47 -2.76 -17.46
CA GLY A 141 -6.47 -1.75 -17.19
C GLY A 141 -6.06 -0.79 -16.07
N ARG A 142 -7.03 -0.46 -15.22
CA ARG A 142 -6.83 0.43 -14.08
C ARG A 142 -6.56 -0.38 -12.81
N GLY A 143 -5.77 0.19 -11.92
CA GLY A 143 -5.49 -0.34 -10.59
C GLY A 143 -5.78 0.68 -9.51
N ARG A 144 -6.10 0.18 -8.33
CA ARG A 144 -6.43 0.95 -7.14
C ARG A 144 -5.86 0.28 -5.90
N VAL A 145 -5.57 1.08 -4.88
CA VAL A 145 -5.17 0.61 -3.56
C VAL A 145 -6.13 1.08 -2.48
N SER A 146 -6.12 0.37 -1.36
CA SER A 146 -6.99 0.62 -0.23
C SER A 146 -6.64 1.92 0.48
N LYS A 147 -7.63 2.80 0.61
CA LYS A 147 -7.53 3.98 1.45
C LYS A 147 -7.28 3.63 2.91
N GLY A 148 -7.97 2.60 3.42
CA GLY A 148 -7.81 2.12 4.79
C GLY A 148 -6.38 1.66 5.08
N MET A 149 -5.75 1.00 4.12
CA MET A 149 -4.34 0.62 4.20
C MET A 149 -3.44 1.85 4.35
N LEU A 150 -3.57 2.85 3.46
CA LEU A 150 -2.76 4.07 3.52
C LEU A 150 -3.01 4.89 4.80
N ALA A 151 -4.26 4.97 5.23
CA ALA A 151 -4.66 5.67 6.45
C ALA A 151 -4.13 4.97 7.72
N GLY A 152 -4.00 3.64 7.69
CA GLY A 152 -3.61 2.80 8.82
C GLY A 152 -2.10 2.61 9.02
N MET A 153 -1.25 3.05 8.08
CA MET A 153 0.19 2.84 8.19
C MET A 153 0.77 3.56 9.40
N SER A 154 1.56 2.86 10.20
CA SER A 154 2.18 3.39 11.42
C SER A 154 3.70 3.20 11.42
N GLY A 155 4.20 2.27 10.62
CA GLY A 155 5.58 1.83 10.59
C GLY A 155 6.15 1.62 9.19
N SER A 156 7.45 1.38 9.12
CA SER A 156 8.14 1.01 7.88
C SER A 156 7.67 -0.34 7.32
N VAL A 157 7.20 -1.25 8.19
CA VAL A 157 6.62 -2.53 7.79
C VAL A 157 5.31 -2.31 7.03
N ASP A 158 4.42 -1.48 7.56
CA ASP A 158 3.15 -1.13 6.91
C ASP A 158 3.40 -0.40 5.59
N ALA A 159 4.34 0.54 5.58
CA ALA A 159 4.72 1.29 4.39
C ALA A 159 5.25 0.37 3.29
N LYS A 160 6.11 -0.58 3.63
CA LYS A 160 6.60 -1.58 2.69
C LYS A 160 5.47 -2.46 2.16
N GLN A 161 4.54 -2.87 3.01
CA GLN A 161 3.39 -3.67 2.58
C GLN A 161 2.47 -2.88 1.63
N ALA A 162 2.25 -1.59 1.90
CA ALA A 162 1.50 -0.72 1.01
C ALA A 162 2.18 -0.52 -0.35
N ASN A 163 3.51 -0.35 -0.35
CA ASN A 163 4.27 -0.26 -1.59
C ASN A 163 4.22 -1.57 -2.37
N HIS A 164 4.42 -2.72 -1.69
CA HIS A 164 4.31 -4.04 -2.30
C HIS A 164 2.95 -4.23 -2.97
N ALA A 165 1.86 -3.91 -2.26
CA ALA A 165 0.51 -3.97 -2.82
C ALA A 165 0.36 -3.06 -4.04
N GLY A 166 0.81 -1.80 -3.97
CA GLY A 166 0.76 -0.91 -5.12
C GLY A 166 1.55 -1.45 -6.33
N LYS A 167 2.75 -1.97 -6.11
CA LYS A 167 3.59 -2.58 -7.15
C LYS A 167 2.99 -3.85 -7.73
N HIS A 168 2.34 -4.66 -6.89
CA HIS A 168 1.57 -5.82 -7.31
C HIS A 168 0.44 -5.41 -8.25
N GLU A 169 -0.36 -4.41 -7.88
CA GLU A 169 -1.44 -3.92 -8.74
C GLU A 169 -0.93 -3.32 -10.06
N GLN A 170 0.24 -2.65 -10.05
CA GLN A 170 0.90 -2.22 -11.28
C GLN A 170 1.26 -3.42 -12.18
N GLY A 171 1.73 -4.53 -11.61
CA GLY A 171 2.00 -5.75 -12.37
C GLY A 171 0.75 -6.31 -13.06
N HIS A 172 -0.41 -6.25 -12.40
CA HIS A 172 -1.69 -6.58 -13.05
C HIS A 172 -2.04 -5.61 -14.17
N MET A 173 -1.92 -4.30 -13.94
CA MET A 173 -2.19 -3.28 -14.97
C MET A 173 -1.29 -3.40 -16.19
N ASP A 174 -0.03 -3.82 -16.01
CA ASP A 174 0.93 -4.00 -17.09
C ASP A 174 0.71 -5.31 -17.88
N SER A 175 -0.08 -6.23 -17.33
CA SER A 175 -0.32 -7.53 -17.93
C SER A 175 -1.25 -7.44 -19.15
N VAL A 176 -1.07 -8.31 -20.13
CA VAL A 176 -1.98 -8.46 -21.29
C VAL A 176 -2.79 -9.74 -21.17
N HIS A 177 -3.91 -9.83 -21.91
CA HIS A 177 -4.68 -11.06 -21.96
C HIS A 177 -3.85 -12.23 -22.52
N LEU A 178 -3.78 -13.30 -21.73
CA LEU A 178 -3.01 -14.48 -22.10
C LEU A 178 -3.85 -15.47 -22.92
N SER A 179 -3.17 -16.17 -23.81
CA SER A 179 -3.71 -17.23 -24.66
C SER A 179 -2.82 -18.47 -24.57
N GLY A 180 -3.45 -19.64 -24.72
CA GLY A 180 -2.79 -20.93 -24.55
C GLY A 180 -2.91 -21.47 -23.13
N ASN A 181 -2.46 -22.71 -22.95
CA ASN A 181 -2.44 -23.39 -21.66
C ASN A 181 -0.99 -23.55 -21.22
N LEU A 182 -0.74 -23.38 -19.92
CA LEU A 182 0.55 -23.63 -19.33
C LEU A 182 0.47 -24.88 -18.45
N VAL A 183 1.45 -25.76 -18.60
CA VAL A 183 1.66 -26.94 -17.77
C VAL A 183 3.03 -26.81 -17.13
N VAL A 184 3.06 -26.75 -15.80
CA VAL A 184 4.26 -26.66 -14.97
C VAL A 184 4.32 -27.89 -14.09
N ASP A 185 5.44 -28.62 -14.15
CA ASP A 185 5.66 -29.86 -13.40
C ASP A 185 4.51 -30.88 -13.55
N GLY A 186 3.95 -30.97 -14.76
CA GLY A 186 2.82 -31.84 -15.09
C GLY A 186 1.46 -31.35 -14.60
N GLN A 187 1.37 -30.18 -13.96
CA GLN A 187 0.11 -29.56 -13.51
C GLN A 187 -0.33 -28.47 -14.48
N VAL A 188 -1.61 -28.48 -14.86
CA VAL A 188 -2.19 -27.41 -15.69
C VAL A 188 -2.41 -26.19 -14.81
N GLU A 189 -1.79 -25.07 -15.18
CA GLU A 189 -1.96 -23.79 -14.50
C GLU A 189 -3.09 -22.99 -15.14
N VAL A 190 -3.90 -22.35 -14.29
CA VAL A 190 -4.94 -21.43 -14.75
C VAL A 190 -4.33 -20.06 -15.05
N THR A 191 -4.96 -19.31 -15.96
CA THR A 191 -4.47 -17.98 -16.37
C THR A 191 -4.26 -17.04 -15.19
N ARG A 192 -5.13 -17.13 -14.16
CA ARG A 192 -4.99 -16.35 -12.93
C ARG A 192 -3.63 -16.59 -12.27
N THR A 193 -3.16 -17.83 -12.18
CA THR A 193 -1.83 -18.14 -11.61
C THR A 193 -0.72 -17.35 -12.30
N LEU A 194 -0.78 -17.18 -13.63
CA LEU A 194 0.24 -16.42 -14.35
C LEU A 194 0.18 -14.92 -14.04
N TYR A 195 -1.02 -14.33 -13.98
CA TYR A 195 -1.16 -12.92 -13.60
C TYR A 195 -0.65 -12.66 -12.19
N GLU A 196 -1.07 -13.47 -11.23
CA GLU A 196 -0.64 -13.39 -9.83
C GLU A 196 0.87 -13.61 -9.72
N SER A 197 1.45 -14.51 -10.53
CA SER A 197 2.89 -14.75 -10.53
C SER A 197 3.69 -13.50 -10.93
N TYR A 198 3.25 -12.79 -11.96
CA TYR A 198 3.94 -11.58 -12.41
C TYR A 198 3.72 -10.41 -11.46
N ALA A 199 2.49 -10.25 -10.98
CA ALA A 199 2.15 -9.22 -10.00
C ALA A 199 2.95 -9.39 -8.70
N GLU A 200 3.03 -10.61 -8.14
CA GLU A 200 3.82 -10.88 -6.94
C GLU A 200 5.32 -10.64 -7.13
N LEU A 201 5.89 -11.08 -8.26
CA LEU A 201 7.30 -10.83 -8.55
C LEU A 201 7.59 -9.33 -8.78
N THR A 202 6.66 -8.60 -9.38
CA THR A 202 6.74 -7.14 -9.55
C THR A 202 6.65 -6.44 -8.19
N GLY A 203 5.72 -6.87 -7.33
CA GLY A 203 5.57 -6.42 -5.95
C GLY A 203 6.87 -6.58 -5.15
N ASN A 204 7.45 -7.78 -5.16
CA ASN A 204 8.68 -8.09 -4.44
C ASN A 204 9.85 -7.21 -4.90
N ARG A 205 10.06 -7.10 -6.22
CA ARG A 205 11.12 -6.26 -6.79
C ARG A 205 10.93 -4.79 -6.46
N GLY A 206 9.68 -4.32 -6.49
CA GLY A 206 9.32 -2.94 -6.22
C GLY A 206 9.73 -2.49 -4.82
N VAL A 207 9.73 -3.41 -3.84
CA VAL A 207 10.16 -3.14 -2.46
C VAL A 207 11.59 -3.59 -2.17
N GLY A 208 12.38 -3.88 -3.20
CA GLY A 208 13.78 -4.31 -3.06
C GLY A 208 13.96 -5.72 -2.49
N GLU A 209 12.90 -6.53 -2.48
CA GLU A 209 12.94 -7.92 -2.05
C GLU A 209 13.25 -8.88 -3.19
N GLY A 210 13.82 -10.03 -2.85
CA GLY A 210 14.10 -11.08 -3.81
C GLY A 210 12.81 -11.77 -4.31
N VAL A 211 12.89 -12.43 -5.46
CA VAL A 211 11.77 -13.19 -6.06
C VAL A 211 11.25 -14.35 -5.18
N HIS A 212 11.99 -14.72 -4.14
CA HIS A 212 11.62 -15.77 -3.18
C HIS A 212 11.03 -15.22 -1.86
N TYR A 213 10.90 -13.90 -1.72
CA TYR A 213 10.29 -13.29 -0.55
C TYR A 213 8.79 -13.61 -0.52
N ASN A 214 8.31 -14.20 0.58
CA ASN A 214 6.88 -14.36 0.83
C ASN A 214 6.48 -13.39 1.93
N ARG A 215 5.44 -12.57 1.70
CA ARG A 215 4.98 -11.63 2.71
C ARG A 215 4.38 -12.37 3.92
N PRO A 216 4.48 -11.84 5.14
CA PRO A 216 3.78 -12.40 6.29
C PRO A 216 2.28 -12.55 6.01
N GLY A 217 1.73 -13.75 6.25
CA GLY A 217 0.31 -14.03 6.01
C GLY A 217 -0.10 -14.13 4.53
N GLN A 218 0.86 -14.29 3.60
CA GLN A 218 0.55 -14.49 2.18
C GLN A 218 -0.36 -15.71 1.98
N PRO A 219 -1.48 -15.57 1.26
CA PRO A 219 -2.36 -16.70 0.95
C PRO A 219 -1.64 -17.76 0.09
N GLU A 220 -2.04 -19.03 0.24
CA GLU A 220 -1.38 -20.17 -0.41
C GLU A 220 -1.43 -20.08 -1.95
N ASP A 221 -2.50 -19.56 -2.52
CA ASP A 221 -2.64 -19.36 -3.97
C ASP A 221 -1.64 -18.35 -4.52
N TYR A 222 -1.34 -17.29 -3.76
CA TYR A 222 -0.33 -16.30 -4.13
C TYR A 222 1.08 -16.88 -4.00
N ALA A 223 1.36 -17.66 -2.95
CA ALA A 223 2.64 -18.35 -2.79
C ALA A 223 2.88 -19.39 -3.92
N HIS A 224 1.83 -20.12 -4.31
CA HIS A 224 1.87 -21.01 -5.48
C HIS A 224 2.15 -20.24 -6.77
N ALA A 225 1.42 -19.16 -7.02
CA ALA A 225 1.64 -18.33 -8.20
C ALA A 225 3.06 -17.77 -8.27
N GLN A 226 3.59 -17.24 -7.17
CA GLN A 226 4.97 -16.77 -7.08
C GLN A 226 5.97 -17.88 -7.40
N LYS A 227 5.77 -19.09 -6.86
CA LYS A 227 6.62 -20.25 -7.17
C LYS A 227 6.58 -20.59 -8.67
N VAL A 228 5.41 -20.56 -9.30
CA VAL A 228 5.26 -20.75 -10.75
C VAL A 228 6.03 -19.66 -11.51
N GLY A 229 5.92 -18.40 -11.11
CA GLY A 229 6.66 -17.28 -11.70
C GLY A 229 8.17 -17.48 -11.64
N VAL A 230 8.70 -17.89 -10.50
CA VAL A 230 10.13 -18.21 -10.32
C VAL A 230 10.58 -19.31 -11.27
N ILE A 231 9.83 -20.41 -11.37
CA ILE A 231 10.14 -21.53 -12.27
C ILE A 231 10.17 -21.05 -13.72
N LEU A 232 9.21 -20.22 -14.11
CA LEU A 232 9.12 -19.65 -15.45
C LEU A 232 10.30 -18.72 -15.76
N GLU A 233 10.65 -17.81 -14.86
CA GLU A 233 11.80 -16.93 -15.05
C GLU A 233 13.14 -17.68 -15.09
N GLU A 234 13.31 -18.71 -14.28
CA GLU A 234 14.49 -19.59 -14.34
C GLU A 234 14.55 -20.35 -15.68
N ALA A 235 13.39 -20.71 -16.24
CA ALA A 235 13.32 -21.35 -17.54
C ALA A 235 13.60 -20.35 -18.68
N VAL A 236 12.83 -19.29 -18.83
CA VAL A 236 12.95 -18.46 -20.05
C VAL A 236 13.84 -17.23 -19.89
N GLY A 237 14.26 -16.92 -18.67
CA GLY A 237 14.85 -15.64 -18.33
C GLY A 237 13.78 -14.57 -18.17
N ARG A 238 14.02 -13.63 -17.25
CA ARG A 238 13.11 -12.52 -16.92
C ARG A 238 12.58 -11.77 -18.14
N ALA A 239 13.45 -11.40 -19.07
CA ALA A 239 13.05 -10.61 -20.24
C ALA A 239 11.97 -11.30 -21.11
N VAL A 240 12.08 -12.61 -21.31
CA VAL A 240 11.10 -13.38 -22.09
C VAL A 240 9.82 -13.55 -21.31
N TYR A 241 9.93 -13.85 -20.01
CA TYR A 241 8.78 -13.98 -19.12
C TYR A 241 7.94 -12.69 -19.06
N GLU A 242 8.58 -11.55 -18.79
CA GLU A 242 7.92 -10.24 -18.76
C GLU A 242 7.34 -9.88 -20.13
N GLN A 243 8.07 -10.12 -21.23
CA GLN A 243 7.55 -9.86 -22.57
C GLN A 243 6.30 -10.69 -22.88
N THR A 244 6.27 -11.96 -22.48
CA THR A 244 5.07 -12.78 -22.67
C THR A 244 3.88 -12.20 -21.91
N LEU A 245 4.07 -11.80 -20.65
CA LEU A 245 2.97 -11.38 -19.79
C LEU A 245 2.52 -9.93 -20.00
N THR A 246 3.37 -9.07 -20.57
CA THR A 246 3.07 -7.63 -20.75
C THR A 246 2.91 -7.19 -22.21
N LYS A 247 3.20 -8.06 -23.18
CA LYS A 247 3.16 -7.69 -24.61
C LYS A 247 2.58 -8.78 -25.50
N ASP A 248 3.18 -9.96 -25.49
CA ASP A 248 2.90 -10.97 -26.51
C ASP A 248 1.60 -11.75 -26.22
N GLY A 249 1.31 -12.04 -24.95
CA GLY A 249 0.14 -12.80 -24.49
C GLY A 249 0.12 -14.29 -24.86
N ASP A 250 1.01 -14.76 -25.73
CA ASP A 250 1.12 -16.18 -26.11
C ASP A 250 2.06 -16.93 -25.16
N VAL A 251 1.50 -17.81 -24.32
CA VAL A 251 2.28 -18.62 -23.36
C VAL A 251 3.01 -19.79 -24.01
N GLY A 252 2.85 -20.03 -25.32
CA GLY A 252 3.48 -21.15 -26.03
C GLY A 252 5.02 -21.15 -25.95
N ARG A 253 5.64 -19.96 -25.93
CA ARG A 253 7.09 -19.83 -25.70
C ARG A 253 7.51 -20.29 -24.31
N LEU A 254 6.71 -19.98 -23.29
CA LEU A 254 6.93 -20.44 -21.93
C LEU A 254 6.79 -21.97 -21.85
N GLN A 255 5.73 -22.51 -22.46
CA GLN A 255 5.49 -23.95 -22.48
C GLN A 255 6.63 -24.73 -23.14
N ALA A 256 7.08 -24.28 -24.31
CA ALA A 256 8.17 -24.94 -25.04
C ALA A 256 9.47 -24.98 -24.23
N ALA A 257 9.76 -23.91 -23.49
CA ALA A 257 10.95 -23.85 -22.64
C ALA A 257 10.84 -24.74 -21.38
N LEU A 258 9.65 -24.88 -20.80
CA LEU A 258 9.39 -25.80 -19.71
C LEU A 258 9.53 -27.25 -20.16
N ASP A 259 8.94 -27.60 -21.31
CA ASP A 259 9.04 -28.95 -21.89
C ASP A 259 10.49 -29.32 -22.19
N ALA A 260 11.26 -28.41 -22.79
CA ALA A 260 12.68 -28.63 -23.09
C ALA A 260 13.54 -28.85 -21.83
N ARG A 261 13.08 -28.36 -20.67
CA ARG A 261 13.73 -28.56 -19.36
C ARG A 261 13.18 -29.72 -18.55
N GLY A 262 12.18 -30.44 -19.06
CA GLY A 262 11.50 -31.50 -18.31
C GLY A 262 10.69 -30.97 -17.11
N ARG A 263 10.36 -29.67 -17.10
CA ARG A 263 9.53 -28.98 -16.10
C ARG A 263 8.13 -28.68 -16.64
N GLY A 264 7.83 -29.14 -17.85
CA GLY A 264 6.56 -28.90 -18.54
C GLY A 264 5.66 -30.11 -18.53
N ARG A 265 5.13 -30.48 -19.70
CA ARG A 265 4.26 -31.64 -19.89
C ARG A 265 5.02 -32.94 -19.68
N THR A 266 4.35 -33.91 -19.05
CA THR A 266 4.85 -35.30 -19.02
C THR A 266 4.78 -35.93 -20.42
N ALA A 267 5.58 -36.98 -20.65
CA ALA A 267 5.53 -37.71 -21.93
C ALA A 267 4.13 -38.28 -22.25
N GLN A 268 3.33 -38.60 -21.23
CA GLN A 268 1.94 -39.01 -21.41
C GLN A 268 1.07 -37.84 -21.87
N GLN A 269 1.16 -36.70 -21.20
CA GLN A 269 0.43 -35.48 -21.55
C GLN A 269 0.73 -34.98 -22.96
N VAL A 270 1.99 -35.07 -23.40
CA VAL A 270 2.37 -34.75 -24.80
C VAL A 270 1.67 -35.69 -25.78
N ARG A 271 1.60 -37.00 -25.50
CA ARG A 271 0.89 -37.96 -26.36
C ARG A 271 -0.63 -37.73 -26.38
N GLU A 272 -1.17 -37.22 -25.28
CA GLU A 272 -2.60 -36.94 -25.12
C GLU A 272 -3.01 -35.54 -25.62
N GLY A 273 -2.07 -34.72 -26.12
CA GLY A 273 -2.36 -33.36 -26.59
C GLY A 273 -2.73 -32.38 -25.46
N VAL A 274 -2.40 -32.71 -24.20
CA VAL A 274 -2.72 -31.84 -23.06
C VAL A 274 -1.92 -30.55 -23.17
N GLY A 275 -2.61 -29.42 -22.98
CA GLY A 275 -2.00 -28.10 -23.02
C GLY A 275 -1.75 -27.55 -24.43
N GLU A 276 -2.12 -28.27 -25.49
CA GLU A 276 -2.22 -27.65 -26.81
C GLU A 276 -3.38 -26.64 -26.77
N ALA A 277 -3.14 -25.40 -27.23
CA ALA A 277 -4.24 -24.50 -27.51
C ALA A 277 -5.17 -25.25 -28.47
N ALA A 278 -6.48 -25.31 -28.17
CA ALA A 278 -7.43 -25.77 -29.15
C ALA A 278 -7.23 -24.88 -30.38
N LEU A 279 -6.56 -25.39 -31.41
CA LEU A 279 -6.53 -24.78 -32.73
C LEU A 279 -7.99 -24.65 -33.09
N THR A 280 -8.51 -23.42 -32.99
CA THR A 280 -9.89 -23.09 -33.33
C THR A 280 -10.20 -23.68 -34.69
N ALA A 281 -11.11 -24.64 -34.70
CA ALA A 281 -11.89 -25.00 -35.89
C ALA A 281 -12.80 -23.82 -36.28
#